data_AF-A0A1W1XXN3-F1
#
_entry.id   AF-A0A1W1XXN3-F1
#
_cell.length_a   1.000
_cell.length_b   1.000
_cell.length_c   1.000
_cell.angle_alpha   90.00
_cell.angle_beta   90.00
_cell.angle_gamma   90.00
#
_symmetry.space_group_name_H-M   'P 1'
#
loop_
_entity.id
_entity.type
_entity.pdbx_description
1 polymer ?
#
loop_
_entity_poly.entity_id
_entity_poly.type
_entity_poly.pdbx_seq_one_letter_code
_entity_poly.pdbx_strand_id
1 'polypeptide(L)'
;MLAAALQQQGYAWLRDAVPVDQLAQLRALTAGHAPAAGQGGVRHIDRLLPEVAALARHGRLAALISGLLGTPSSLVRALLFDKSPQQNWLVSWHQDLTVTAAECFDAPGWGPWSQKDGAWHVRPPHDVLAQRLTLRVHLDDAGEDNGCLRVLPGSHLAVGGAVPDGEAVECVAAAGDVLLMSPLLWHASRKALQPAARRVLHFEYACHSCAAALGWQPLDENND
;
A
#
# COMPACT_ATOMS: atom_id res chain seq x y z
N MET A 1 0.10 -15.81 -14.04
CA MET A 1 1.38 -15.68 -13.30
C MET A 1 1.24 -14.80 -12.06
N LEU A 2 0.74 -13.56 -12.18
CA LEU A 2 0.59 -12.63 -11.05
C LEU A 2 -0.27 -13.18 -9.89
N ALA A 3 -1.48 -13.67 -10.18
CA ALA A 3 -2.37 -14.22 -9.16
C ALA A 3 -1.77 -15.43 -8.41
N ALA A 4 -1.07 -16.31 -9.14
CA ALA A 4 -0.40 -17.46 -8.53
C ALA A 4 0.75 -17.04 -7.61
N ALA A 5 1.54 -16.04 -8.00
CA ALA A 5 2.60 -15.47 -7.16
C ALA A 5 2.02 -14.82 -5.90
N LEU A 6 0.94 -14.04 -6.02
CA LEU A 6 0.23 -13.47 -4.87
C LEU A 6 -0.31 -14.56 -3.93
N GLN A 7 -0.87 -15.63 -4.48
CA GLN A 7 -1.40 -16.74 -3.67
C GLN A 7 -0.30 -17.49 -2.92
N GLN A 8 0.83 -17.76 -3.58
CA GLN A 8 1.93 -18.57 -3.02
C GLN A 8 2.86 -17.76 -2.12
N GLN A 9 3.28 -16.58 -2.58
CA GLN A 9 4.31 -15.76 -1.94
C GLN A 9 3.72 -14.58 -1.16
N GLY A 10 2.49 -14.18 -1.45
CA GLY A 10 1.86 -13.00 -0.84
C GLY A 10 2.26 -11.68 -1.49
N TYR A 11 3.13 -11.69 -2.51
CA TYR A 11 3.51 -10.51 -3.29
C TYR A 11 3.84 -10.87 -4.74
N ALA A 12 3.82 -9.86 -5.61
CA ALA A 12 4.22 -9.97 -7.01
C ALA A 12 4.66 -8.62 -7.58
N TRP A 13 5.50 -8.65 -8.59
CA TRP A 13 6.05 -7.45 -9.24
C TRP A 13 5.44 -7.19 -10.60
N LEU A 14 5.24 -5.92 -10.90
CA LEU A 14 5.18 -5.39 -12.26
C LEU A 14 6.43 -4.52 -12.43
N ARG A 15 7.36 -4.97 -13.27
CA ARG A 15 8.59 -4.22 -13.55
C ARG A 15 8.32 -3.19 -14.64
N ASP A 16 8.92 -2.00 -14.51
CA ASP A 16 8.78 -0.88 -15.45
C ASP A 16 7.30 -0.56 -15.76
N ALA A 17 6.49 -0.56 -14.69
CA ALA A 17 5.03 -0.52 -14.79
C ALA A 17 4.46 0.90 -14.73
N VAL A 18 5.29 1.93 -14.62
CA VAL A 18 4.91 3.34 -14.76
C VAL A 18 5.78 3.97 -15.83
N PRO A 19 5.20 4.54 -16.90
CA PRO A 19 5.99 5.14 -17.97
C PRO A 19 6.83 6.31 -17.46
N VAL A 20 8.02 6.51 -18.06
CA VAL A 20 9.00 7.51 -17.63
C VAL A 20 8.41 8.92 -17.50
N ASP A 21 7.57 9.35 -18.45
CA ASP A 21 6.94 10.68 -18.42
C ASP A 21 5.96 10.83 -17.25
N GLN A 22 5.15 9.80 -17.01
CA GLN A 22 4.23 9.77 -15.88
C GLN A 22 4.98 9.73 -14.54
N LEU A 23 6.07 8.96 -14.46
CA LEU A 23 6.93 8.90 -13.29
C LEU A 23 7.57 10.27 -13.00
N ALA A 24 8.07 10.96 -14.02
CA ALA A 24 8.63 12.31 -13.87
C ALA A 24 7.59 13.31 -13.36
N GLN A 25 6.37 13.27 -13.92
CA GLN A 25 5.25 14.10 -13.46
C GLN A 25 4.90 13.82 -11.98
N LEU A 26 4.75 12.55 -11.61
CA LEU A 26 4.45 12.15 -10.23
C LEU A 26 5.55 12.58 -9.25
N ARG A 27 6.83 12.45 -9.63
CA ARG A 27 7.96 12.92 -8.81
C ARG A 27 7.95 14.43 -8.60
N ALA A 28 7.57 15.20 -9.62
CA ALA A 28 7.46 16.66 -9.53
C ALA A 28 6.30 17.06 -8.60
N LEU A 29 5.11 16.49 -8.79
CA LEU A 29 3.92 16.80 -7.99
C LEU A 29 4.08 16.44 -6.51
N THR A 30 4.75 15.31 -6.24
CA THR A 30 4.97 14.84 -4.85
C THR A 30 6.13 15.53 -4.14
N ALA A 31 7.02 16.26 -4.85
CA ALA A 31 8.17 16.91 -4.24
C ALA A 31 7.80 17.96 -3.17
N GLY A 32 6.64 18.60 -3.31
CA GLY A 32 6.11 19.56 -2.33
C GLY A 32 5.39 18.93 -1.13
N HIS A 33 5.26 17.60 -1.10
CA HIS A 33 4.45 16.88 -0.12
C HIS A 33 5.33 16.02 0.77
N ALA A 34 6.01 16.64 1.73
CA ALA A 34 6.82 15.95 2.72
C ALA A 34 6.01 15.61 3.98
N PRO A 35 6.27 14.46 4.63
CA PRO A 35 5.65 14.14 5.90
C PRO A 35 6.10 15.12 6.99
N ALA A 36 5.17 15.45 7.90
CA ALA A 36 5.48 16.24 9.08
C ALA A 36 6.53 15.54 9.96
N ALA A 37 7.24 16.30 10.79
CA ALA A 37 8.30 15.76 11.63
C ALA A 37 7.80 14.57 12.48
N GLY A 38 8.49 13.43 12.38
CA GLY A 38 8.13 12.20 13.10
C GLY A 38 7.08 11.33 12.42
N GLN A 39 6.53 11.76 11.27
CA GLN A 39 5.64 10.95 10.45
C GLN A 39 6.41 10.28 9.30
N GLY A 40 6.05 9.05 8.97
CA GLY A 40 6.67 8.32 7.86
C GLY A 40 6.08 8.64 6.49
N GLY A 41 4.92 9.32 6.43
CA GLY A 41 4.27 9.57 5.16
C GLY A 41 3.08 10.52 5.25
N VAL A 42 2.71 11.08 4.10
CA VAL A 42 1.54 11.94 3.92
C VAL A 42 0.33 11.07 3.63
N ARG A 43 -0.70 11.14 4.48
CA ARG A 43 -1.97 10.43 4.28
C ARG A 43 -2.86 11.19 3.31
N HIS A 44 -3.81 10.47 2.70
CA HIS A 44 -4.82 11.05 1.81
C HIS A 44 -4.21 11.81 0.63
N ILE A 45 -3.05 11.36 0.14
CA ILE A 45 -2.34 12.01 -0.96
C ILE A 45 -3.18 12.05 -2.26
N ASP A 46 -4.10 11.09 -2.42
CA ASP A 46 -5.12 11.06 -3.47
C ASP A 46 -6.09 12.25 -3.40
N ARG A 47 -6.39 12.76 -2.20
CA ARG A 47 -7.26 13.93 -2.01
C ARG A 47 -6.52 15.25 -2.22
N LEU A 48 -5.19 15.23 -2.17
CA LEU A 48 -4.33 16.40 -2.37
C LEU A 48 -3.89 16.56 -3.82
N LEU A 49 -3.73 15.45 -4.54
CA LEU A 49 -3.20 15.40 -5.90
C LEU A 49 -4.14 14.60 -6.82
N PRO A 50 -4.90 15.27 -7.72
CA PRO A 50 -5.80 14.61 -8.66
C PRO A 50 -5.13 13.55 -9.54
N GLU A 51 -3.86 13.74 -9.92
CA GLU A 51 -3.09 12.79 -10.72
C GLU A 51 -2.79 11.50 -9.96
N VAL A 52 -2.61 11.60 -8.63
CA VAL A 52 -2.43 10.45 -7.75
C VAL A 52 -3.76 9.70 -7.58
N ALA A 53 -4.88 10.42 -7.44
CA ALA A 53 -6.20 9.80 -7.46
C ALA A 53 -6.46 9.08 -8.80
N ALA A 54 -6.10 9.71 -9.91
CA ALA A 54 -6.29 9.13 -11.24
C ALA A 54 -5.44 7.87 -11.44
N LEU A 55 -4.18 7.88 -11.01
CA LEU A 55 -3.30 6.70 -11.02
C LEU A 55 -3.88 5.55 -10.19
N ALA A 56 -4.50 5.87 -9.05
CA ALA A 56 -5.03 4.88 -8.12
C ALA A 56 -6.38 4.29 -8.58
N ARG A 57 -7.16 5.01 -9.39
CA ARG A 57 -8.57 4.69 -9.66
C ARG A 57 -8.93 4.45 -11.11
N HIS A 58 -8.04 4.81 -12.04
CA HIS A 58 -8.29 4.67 -13.47
C HIS A 58 -7.12 3.96 -14.18
N GLY A 59 -7.37 3.56 -15.43
CA GLY A 59 -6.37 2.99 -16.32
C GLY A 59 -5.90 1.60 -15.90
N ARG A 60 -4.72 1.21 -16.41
CA ARG A 60 -4.24 -0.18 -16.36
C ARG A 60 -4.05 -0.74 -14.95
N LEU A 61 -3.64 0.08 -13.99
CA LEU A 61 -3.42 -0.38 -12.61
C LEU A 61 -4.76 -0.66 -11.93
N ALA A 62 -5.74 0.25 -12.05
CA ALA A 62 -7.07 0.04 -11.51
C ALA A 62 -7.77 -1.18 -12.14
N ALA A 63 -7.69 -1.32 -13.47
CA ALA A 63 -8.24 -2.48 -14.18
C ALA A 63 -7.59 -3.80 -13.71
N LEU A 64 -6.28 -3.80 -13.49
CA LEU A 64 -5.56 -4.96 -12.94
C LEU A 64 -6.04 -5.30 -11.52
N ILE A 65 -6.18 -4.30 -10.65
CA ILE A 65 -6.68 -4.50 -9.27
C ILE A 65 -8.09 -5.09 -9.30
N SER A 66 -8.99 -4.55 -10.11
CA SER A 66 -10.34 -5.09 -10.30
C SER A 66 -10.32 -6.54 -10.80
N GLY A 67 -9.42 -6.89 -11.71
CA GLY A 67 -9.26 -8.27 -12.17
C GLY A 67 -8.72 -9.24 -11.12
N LEU A 68 -7.96 -8.75 -10.12
CA LEU A 68 -7.39 -9.57 -9.04
C LEU A 68 -8.29 -9.69 -7.81
N LEU A 69 -8.96 -8.60 -7.41
CA LEU A 69 -9.85 -8.55 -6.25
C LEU A 69 -11.30 -8.89 -6.59
N GLY A 70 -11.66 -8.87 -7.87
CA GLY A 70 -13.04 -8.94 -8.34
C GLY A 70 -13.71 -7.57 -8.37
N THR A 71 -14.85 -7.51 -9.06
CA THR A 71 -15.70 -6.32 -9.14
C THR A 71 -16.96 -6.50 -8.29
N PRO A 72 -17.39 -5.45 -7.55
CA PRO A 72 -16.74 -4.15 -7.43
C PRO A 72 -15.57 -4.18 -6.44
N SER A 73 -14.58 -3.29 -6.64
CA SER A 73 -13.49 -3.03 -5.69
C SER A 73 -13.35 -1.53 -5.41
N SER A 74 -12.69 -1.17 -4.31
CA SER A 74 -12.63 0.22 -3.84
C SER A 74 -11.23 0.58 -3.35
N LEU A 75 -10.85 1.85 -3.54
CA LEU A 75 -9.67 2.44 -2.91
C LEU A 75 -9.99 2.71 -1.43
N VAL A 76 -9.24 2.07 -0.54
CA VAL A 76 -9.38 2.19 0.92
C VAL A 76 -8.51 3.35 1.43
N ARG A 77 -7.26 3.41 0.95
CA ARG A 77 -6.25 4.33 1.49
C ARG A 77 -5.21 4.65 0.43
N ALA A 78 -4.75 5.89 0.42
CA ALA A 78 -3.53 6.29 -0.27
C ALA A 78 -2.58 7.03 0.69
N LEU A 79 -1.30 6.68 0.64
CA LEU A 79 -0.24 7.40 1.33
C LEU A 79 0.95 7.66 0.39
N LEU A 80 1.68 8.72 0.66
CA LEU A 80 3.03 8.94 0.15
C LEU A 80 4.01 8.69 1.28
N PHE A 81 4.75 7.59 1.22
CA PHE A 81 5.92 7.41 2.08
C PHE A 81 7.11 8.15 1.47
N ASP A 82 7.86 8.89 2.29
CA ASP A 82 9.04 9.63 1.83
C ASP A 82 10.20 9.48 2.81
N LYS A 83 10.99 8.42 2.60
CA LYS A 83 12.18 8.21 3.41
C LYS A 83 13.30 9.06 2.84
N SER A 84 13.67 10.11 3.58
CA SER A 84 14.72 11.06 3.21
C SER A 84 15.92 10.93 4.15
N PRO A 85 17.08 11.52 3.81
CA PRO A 85 18.23 11.57 4.71
C PRO A 85 17.91 12.18 6.07
N GLN A 86 16.99 13.15 6.12
CA GLN A 86 16.55 13.83 7.35
C GLN A 86 15.55 12.98 8.14
N GLN A 87 14.84 12.05 7.49
CA GLN A 87 13.82 11.21 8.09
C GLN A 87 14.09 9.72 7.79
N ASN A 88 15.10 9.16 8.45
CA ASN A 88 15.53 7.77 8.29
C ASN A 88 14.93 6.85 9.38
N TRP A 89 13.61 6.62 9.33
CA TRP A 89 12.92 5.79 10.32
C TRP A 89 13.02 4.29 10.01
N LEU A 90 12.88 3.47 11.05
CA LEU A 90 12.72 2.01 10.97
C LEU A 90 11.22 1.70 10.89
N VAL A 91 10.86 0.72 10.06
CA VAL A 91 9.57 0.05 10.14
C VAL A 91 9.83 -1.39 10.58
N SER A 92 9.40 -1.73 11.79
CA SER A 92 9.52 -3.10 12.33
C SER A 92 8.68 -4.08 11.52
N TRP A 93 8.94 -5.38 11.70
CA TRP A 93 8.08 -6.42 11.15
C TRP A 93 6.63 -6.22 11.63
N HIS A 94 5.71 -6.15 10.68
CA HIS A 94 4.28 -5.97 10.95
C HIS A 94 3.43 -6.46 9.75
N GLN A 95 2.12 -6.42 9.96
CA GLN A 95 1.09 -6.63 8.95
C GLN A 95 0.12 -5.43 8.98
N ASP A 96 -0.51 -5.15 7.84
CA ASP A 96 -1.45 -4.04 7.67
C ASP A 96 -2.88 -4.47 8.06
N LEU A 97 -3.09 -4.64 9.37
CA LEU A 97 -4.33 -5.18 9.94
C LEU A 97 -5.46 -4.17 10.15
N THR A 98 -5.29 -2.93 9.70
CA THR A 98 -6.31 -1.88 9.85
C THR A 98 -6.73 -1.34 8.51
N VAL A 99 -7.96 -0.84 8.45
CA VAL A 99 -8.55 -0.09 7.34
C VAL A 99 -9.09 1.24 7.84
N THR A 100 -9.30 2.18 6.93
CA THR A 100 -9.97 3.45 7.18
C THR A 100 -11.49 3.30 7.09
N ALA A 101 -12.24 4.11 7.83
CA ALA A 101 -13.70 4.15 7.80
C ALA A 101 -14.20 5.60 7.88
N ALA A 102 -15.35 5.88 7.27
CA ALA A 102 -16.01 7.19 7.37
C ALA A 102 -16.60 7.43 8.77
N GLU A 103 -17.16 6.39 9.39
CA GLU A 103 -17.78 6.44 10.70
C GLU A 103 -17.46 5.18 11.52
N CYS A 104 -17.63 5.29 12.84
CA CYS A 104 -17.55 4.15 13.74
C CYS A 104 -18.89 3.43 13.79
N PHE A 105 -18.87 2.11 13.76
CA PHE A 105 -20.07 1.28 13.86
C PHE A 105 -19.82 0.06 14.75
N ASP A 106 -20.91 -0.53 15.24
CA ASP A 106 -20.90 -1.76 16.01
C ASP A 106 -21.27 -2.94 15.13
N ALA A 107 -20.33 -3.86 14.91
CA ALA A 107 -20.53 -5.09 14.15
C ALA A 107 -19.56 -6.18 14.62
N PRO A 108 -19.96 -7.47 14.62
CA PRO A 108 -19.12 -8.56 15.08
C PRO A 108 -17.76 -8.63 14.35
N GLY A 109 -16.68 -8.72 15.13
CA GLY A 109 -15.32 -8.85 14.61
C GLY A 109 -14.67 -7.55 14.12
N TRP A 110 -15.37 -6.41 14.20
CA TRP A 110 -14.80 -5.09 13.90
C TRP A 110 -14.23 -4.46 15.16
N GLY A 111 -12.93 -4.19 15.15
CA GLY A 111 -12.23 -3.54 16.25
C GLY A 111 -10.81 -4.10 16.46
N PRO A 112 -9.95 -3.37 17.18
CA PRO A 112 -10.24 -2.10 17.86
C PRO A 112 -10.37 -0.92 16.91
N TRP A 113 -11.06 0.13 17.36
CA TRP A 113 -11.20 1.42 16.67
C TRP A 113 -10.20 2.44 17.19
N SER A 114 -9.73 3.34 16.32
CA SER A 114 -8.89 4.49 16.67
C SER A 114 -9.12 5.63 15.68
N GLN A 115 -8.76 6.86 16.04
CA GLN A 115 -8.86 8.01 15.14
C GLN A 115 -7.46 8.58 14.87
N LYS A 116 -7.14 8.84 13.60
CA LYS A 116 -5.87 9.43 13.16
C LYS A 116 -6.14 10.40 12.02
N ASP A 117 -5.59 11.61 12.12
CA ASP A 117 -5.70 12.65 11.09
C ASP A 117 -7.16 12.88 10.61
N GLY A 118 -8.11 12.81 11.54
CA GLY A 118 -9.54 12.99 11.26
C GLY A 118 -10.27 11.77 10.67
N ALA A 119 -9.57 10.68 10.36
CA ALA A 119 -10.15 9.44 9.84
C ALA A 119 -10.27 8.36 10.93
N TRP A 120 -11.35 7.58 10.88
CA TRP A 120 -11.49 6.37 11.70
C TRP A 120 -10.63 5.25 11.13
N HIS A 121 -9.99 4.50 12.01
CA HIS A 121 -9.23 3.31 11.70
C HIS A 121 -9.76 2.14 12.52
N VAL A 122 -10.00 1.02 11.86
CA VAL A 122 -10.54 -0.19 12.48
C VAL A 122 -9.82 -1.41 11.96
N ARG A 123 -9.64 -2.43 12.80
CA ARG A 123 -9.30 -3.77 12.33
C ARG A 123 -10.59 -4.50 11.93
N PRO A 124 -10.75 -4.86 10.65
CA PRO A 124 -11.91 -5.59 10.21
C PRO A 124 -11.75 -7.11 10.51
N PRO A 125 -12.83 -7.90 10.35
CA PRO A 125 -12.76 -9.35 10.40
C PRO A 125 -11.79 -9.95 9.36
N HIS A 126 -11.36 -11.20 9.58
CA HIS A 126 -10.31 -11.83 8.78
C HIS A 126 -10.68 -11.99 7.30
N ASP A 127 -11.91 -12.32 6.98
CA ASP A 127 -12.41 -12.45 5.60
C ASP A 127 -12.32 -11.14 4.83
N VAL A 128 -12.59 -10.00 5.48
CA VAL A 128 -12.40 -8.66 4.91
C VAL A 128 -10.91 -8.34 4.77
N LEU A 129 -10.09 -8.68 5.78
CA LEU A 129 -8.64 -8.50 5.71
C LEU A 129 -8.02 -9.27 4.53
N ALA A 130 -8.48 -10.49 4.29
CA ALA A 130 -7.99 -11.37 3.24
C ALA A 130 -8.38 -10.89 1.83
N GLN A 131 -9.48 -10.14 1.70
CA GLN A 131 -9.97 -9.60 0.42
C GLN A 131 -9.42 -8.19 0.16
N ARG A 132 -8.10 -8.03 0.34
CA ARG A 132 -7.40 -6.76 0.15
C ARG A 132 -6.10 -6.93 -0.60
N LEU A 133 -5.70 -5.86 -1.28
CA LEU A 133 -4.47 -5.80 -2.04
C LEU A 133 -3.82 -4.44 -1.84
N THR A 134 -2.53 -4.45 -1.53
CA THR A 134 -1.70 -3.25 -1.48
C THR A 134 -0.94 -3.13 -2.80
N LEU A 135 -0.92 -1.93 -3.36
CA LEU A 135 -0.12 -1.56 -4.53
C LEU A 135 0.87 -0.47 -4.12
N ARG A 136 2.17 -0.71 -4.33
CA ARG A 136 3.25 0.21 -4.01
C ARG A 136 3.94 0.64 -5.29
N VAL A 137 3.74 1.90 -5.69
CA VAL A 137 4.41 2.51 -6.84
C VAL A 137 5.69 3.17 -6.37
N HIS A 138 6.83 2.71 -6.90
CA HIS A 138 8.13 3.27 -6.57
C HIS A 138 8.40 4.54 -7.41
N LEU A 139 8.49 5.70 -6.75
CA LEU A 139 8.80 6.96 -7.42
C LEU A 139 10.31 7.20 -7.53
N ASP A 140 11.09 6.57 -6.65
CA ASP A 140 12.54 6.58 -6.65
C ASP A 140 13.04 5.13 -6.46
N ASP A 141 14.31 4.88 -6.80
CA ASP A 141 14.94 3.57 -6.61
C ASP A 141 14.91 3.17 -5.13
N ALA A 142 14.63 1.90 -4.87
CA ALA A 142 14.67 1.31 -3.54
C ALA A 142 15.62 0.11 -3.56
N GLY A 143 16.83 0.32 -3.05
CA GLY A 143 17.87 -0.70 -2.92
C GLY A 143 18.07 -1.15 -1.48
N GLU A 144 18.97 -2.10 -1.32
CA GLU A 144 19.39 -2.62 -0.02
C GLU A 144 19.91 -1.49 0.89
N ASP A 145 20.77 -0.63 0.35
CA ASP A 145 21.47 0.41 1.10
C ASP A 145 20.57 1.58 1.51
N ASN A 146 19.55 1.90 0.71
CA ASN A 146 18.56 2.94 1.03
C ASN A 146 17.31 2.39 1.75
N GLY A 147 17.37 1.13 2.17
CA GLY A 147 16.43 0.49 3.09
C GLY A 147 15.13 0.07 2.43
N CYS A 148 15.19 -0.62 1.29
CA CYS A 148 14.04 -1.23 0.60
C CYS A 148 13.11 -2.04 1.55
N LEU A 149 11.91 -2.34 1.05
CA LEU A 149 10.99 -3.19 1.80
C LEU A 149 11.60 -4.60 1.92
N ARG A 150 11.35 -5.28 3.02
CA ARG A 150 11.63 -6.70 3.17
C ARG A 150 10.34 -7.43 3.48
N VAL A 151 10.23 -8.64 2.97
CA VAL A 151 9.05 -9.48 3.15
C VAL A 151 9.46 -10.88 3.59
N LEU A 152 8.56 -11.59 4.27
CA LEU A 152 8.67 -13.02 4.50
C LEU A 152 7.73 -13.73 3.51
N PRO A 153 8.23 -14.33 2.41
CA PRO A 153 7.37 -14.95 1.42
C PRO A 153 6.44 -16.01 2.02
N GLY A 154 5.16 -16.00 1.64
CA GLY A 154 4.16 -16.96 2.11
C GLY A 154 3.60 -16.67 3.51
N SER A 155 4.15 -15.67 4.22
CA SER A 155 3.74 -15.38 5.60
C SER A 155 2.35 -14.74 5.71
N HIS A 156 1.72 -14.37 4.59
CA HIS A 156 0.35 -13.85 4.55
C HIS A 156 -0.68 -14.88 5.01
N LEU A 157 -0.31 -16.16 5.03
CA LEU A 157 -1.11 -17.26 5.56
C LEU A 157 -1.09 -17.33 7.11
N ALA A 158 -0.15 -16.63 7.76
CA ALA A 158 -0.01 -16.57 9.22
C ALA A 158 -0.38 -15.16 9.74
N VAL A 159 -1.69 -14.95 9.99
CA VAL A 159 -2.24 -13.65 10.38
C VAL A 159 -2.15 -13.42 11.88
N GLY A 160 -1.52 -12.32 12.28
CA GLY A 160 -1.30 -11.95 13.68
C GLY A 160 -0.26 -12.83 14.37
N GLY A 161 -0.09 -12.57 15.67
CA GLY A 161 0.86 -13.31 16.49
C GLY A 161 2.31 -12.83 16.34
N ALA A 162 3.25 -13.74 16.57
CA ALA A 162 4.68 -13.47 16.45
C ALA A 162 5.12 -13.47 14.98
N VAL A 163 6.23 -12.76 14.70
CA VAL A 163 6.88 -12.80 13.39
C VAL A 163 7.25 -14.26 13.08
N PRO A 164 6.81 -14.84 11.95
CA PRO A 164 7.17 -16.20 11.59
C PRO A 164 8.68 -16.34 11.35
N ASP A 165 9.20 -17.52 11.64
CA ASP A 165 10.55 -17.89 11.19
C ASP A 165 10.57 -18.00 9.66
N GLY A 166 11.65 -17.51 9.04
CA GLY A 166 11.81 -17.56 7.59
C GLY A 166 12.92 -16.65 7.10
N GLU A 167 13.34 -16.88 5.86
CA GLU A 167 14.30 -16.03 5.19
C GLU A 167 13.60 -14.78 4.63
N ALA A 168 14.04 -13.61 5.09
CA ALA A 168 13.54 -12.34 4.60
C ALA A 168 14.10 -12.05 3.22
N VAL A 169 13.23 -11.68 2.28
CA VAL A 169 13.60 -11.27 0.92
C VAL A 169 13.57 -9.74 0.82
N GLU A 170 14.62 -9.18 0.23
CA GLU A 170 14.72 -7.75 -0.07
C GLU A 170 13.93 -7.42 -1.34
N CYS A 171 13.00 -6.49 -1.24
CA CYS A 171 12.18 -6.00 -2.35
C CYS A 171 12.88 -4.84 -3.05
N VAL A 172 13.98 -5.15 -3.76
CA VAL A 172 14.70 -4.17 -4.58
C VAL A 172 13.84 -3.75 -5.78
N ALA A 173 13.77 -2.44 -6.01
CA ALA A 173 12.94 -1.82 -7.03
C ALA A 173 13.67 -0.68 -7.73
N ALA A 174 13.51 -0.59 -9.04
CA ALA A 174 13.81 0.62 -9.80
C ALA A 174 12.62 1.59 -9.71
N ALA A 175 12.88 2.88 -9.89
CA ALA A 175 11.83 3.86 -10.06
C ALA A 175 10.93 3.46 -11.25
N GLY A 176 9.61 3.49 -11.04
CA GLY A 176 8.60 3.03 -12.00
C GLY A 176 8.14 1.57 -11.79
N ASP A 177 8.84 0.79 -10.97
CA ASP A 177 8.35 -0.54 -10.58
C ASP A 177 7.12 -0.43 -9.66
N VAL A 178 6.26 -1.45 -9.75
CA VAL A 178 5.08 -1.59 -8.90
C VAL A 178 5.11 -2.94 -8.19
N LEU A 179 5.06 -2.91 -6.86
CA LEU A 179 4.89 -4.09 -6.01
C LEU A 179 3.43 -4.24 -5.62
N LEU A 180 2.83 -5.39 -5.93
CA LEU A 180 1.57 -5.81 -5.34
C LEU A 180 1.86 -6.74 -4.17
N MET A 181 1.14 -6.57 -3.07
CA MET A 181 1.30 -7.45 -1.91
C MET A 181 0.01 -7.58 -1.11
N SER A 182 -0.18 -8.73 -0.49
CA SER A 182 -1.19 -8.89 0.54
C SER A 182 -0.85 -7.98 1.72
N PRO A 183 -1.83 -7.23 2.27
CA PRO A 183 -1.64 -6.50 3.54
C PRO A 183 -1.27 -7.43 4.71
N LEU A 184 -1.58 -8.72 4.58
CA LEU A 184 -1.26 -9.76 5.56
C LEU A 184 0.18 -10.28 5.42
N LEU A 185 0.91 -9.92 4.37
CA LEU A 185 2.32 -10.30 4.25
C LEU A 185 3.12 -9.63 5.36
N TRP A 186 3.92 -10.38 6.11
CA TRP A 186 4.81 -9.82 7.11
C TRP A 186 5.89 -9.05 6.39
N HIS A 187 6.01 -7.77 6.72
CA HIS A 187 6.92 -6.88 6.04
C HIS A 187 7.55 -5.87 7.00
N ALA A 188 8.73 -5.40 6.62
CA ALA A 188 9.53 -4.44 7.38
C ALA A 188 10.35 -3.56 6.43
N SER A 189 10.92 -2.49 6.95
CA SER A 189 11.90 -1.68 6.22
C SER A 189 12.95 -1.19 7.21
N ARG A 190 14.20 -1.62 7.02
CA ARG A 190 15.33 -1.21 7.87
C ARG A 190 15.64 0.27 7.70
N LYS A 191 16.38 0.86 8.65
CA LYS A 191 17.02 2.17 8.42
C LYS A 191 17.95 2.07 7.21
N ALA A 192 17.96 3.12 6.39
CA ALA A 192 18.90 3.26 5.29
C ALA A 192 20.32 3.38 5.86
N LEU A 193 21.26 2.63 5.29
CA LEU A 193 22.70 2.75 5.56
C LEU A 193 23.28 3.94 4.78
N GLN A 194 22.82 4.10 3.54
CA GLN A 194 23.10 5.25 2.67
C GLN A 194 21.77 5.93 2.34
N PRO A 195 21.32 6.89 3.16
CA PRO A 195 20.04 7.54 2.93
C PRO A 195 20.03 8.30 1.61
N ALA A 196 19.09 7.94 0.75
CA ALA A 196 18.71 8.67 -0.46
C ALA A 196 17.21 8.94 -0.40
N ALA A 197 16.72 9.90 -1.21
CA ALA A 197 15.28 10.11 -1.34
C ALA A 197 14.63 8.84 -1.88
N ARG A 198 13.68 8.29 -1.12
CA ARG A 198 12.96 7.07 -1.48
C ARG A 198 11.47 7.25 -1.22
N ARG A 199 10.77 7.70 -2.26
CA ARG A 199 9.33 7.89 -2.24
C ARG A 199 8.57 6.71 -2.81
N VAL A 200 7.47 6.37 -2.16
CA VAL A 200 6.56 5.30 -2.58
C VAL A 200 5.13 5.79 -2.41
N LEU A 201 4.33 5.74 -3.48
CA LEU A 201 2.88 5.85 -3.36
C LEU A 201 2.33 4.48 -2.96
N HIS A 202 1.65 4.41 -1.83
CA HIS A 202 1.09 3.19 -1.26
C HIS A 202 -0.42 3.28 -1.28
N PHE A 203 -1.03 2.46 -2.11
CA PHE A 203 -2.48 2.34 -2.25
C PHE A 203 -2.95 1.02 -1.67
N GLU A 204 -4.07 1.05 -0.96
CA GLU A 204 -4.72 -0.15 -0.45
C GLU A 204 -6.12 -0.24 -1.05
N TYR A 205 -6.46 -1.45 -1.48
CA TYR A 205 -7.73 -1.78 -2.10
C TYR A 205 -8.42 -2.90 -1.36
N ALA A 206 -9.74 -2.95 -1.45
CA ALA A 206 -10.57 -4.01 -0.91
C ALA A 206 -11.73 -4.33 -1.86
N CYS A 207 -12.25 -5.55 -1.79
CA CYS A 207 -13.53 -5.86 -2.42
C CYS A 207 -14.68 -5.07 -1.77
N HIS A 208 -15.73 -4.80 -2.54
CA HIS A 208 -16.80 -3.88 -2.15
C HIS A 208 -17.77 -4.41 -1.07
N SER A 209 -17.69 -5.67 -0.67
CA SER A 209 -18.65 -6.29 0.28
C SER A 209 -18.83 -5.51 1.61
N CYS A 210 -17.87 -4.65 1.99
CA CYS A 210 -17.99 -3.76 3.14
C CYS A 210 -17.86 -2.26 2.83
N ALA A 211 -17.73 -1.86 1.55
CA ALA A 211 -17.39 -0.49 1.17
C ALA A 211 -18.48 0.53 1.50
N ALA A 212 -19.76 0.16 1.40
CA ALA A 212 -20.87 1.06 1.71
C ALA A 212 -20.88 1.49 3.19
N ALA A 213 -20.59 0.59 4.12
CA ALA A 213 -20.51 0.88 5.55
C ALA A 213 -19.24 1.66 5.95
N LEU A 214 -18.23 1.66 5.07
CA LEU A 214 -16.92 2.27 5.35
C LEU A 214 -16.70 3.59 4.60
N GLY A 215 -17.61 3.95 3.69
CA GLY A 215 -17.51 5.14 2.85
C GLY A 215 -16.33 5.10 1.88
N TRP A 216 -15.91 3.90 1.44
CA TRP A 216 -14.83 3.76 0.47
C TRP A 216 -15.30 4.13 -0.93
N GLN A 217 -14.41 4.75 -1.69
CA GLN A 217 -14.74 5.19 -3.04
C GLN A 217 -14.48 4.03 -4.02
N PRO A 218 -15.46 3.65 -4.84
CA PRO A 218 -15.28 2.58 -5.82
C PRO A 218 -14.20 2.96 -6.84
N LEU A 219 -13.51 1.94 -7.34
CA LEU A 219 -12.77 2.07 -8.58
C LEU A 219 -13.78 2.26 -9.71
N ASP A 220 -13.41 3.06 -10.70
CA ASP A 220 -14.30 3.28 -11.83
C ASP A 220 -14.42 1.96 -12.60
N GLU A 221 -15.65 1.59 -12.93
CA GLU A 221 -15.89 0.54 -13.91
C GLU A 221 -15.27 1.01 -15.23
N ASN A 222 -14.54 0.13 -15.92
CA ASN A 222 -13.93 0.45 -17.21
C ASN A 222 -15.01 1.01 -18.14
N ASN A 223 -15.04 2.33 -18.30
CA ASN A 223 -15.59 2.94 -19.51
C ASN A 223 -14.48 2.86 -20.54
N ASP A 224 -14.39 1.70 -21.21
CA ASP A 224 -13.73 1.63 -22.52
C ASP A 224 -14.42 2.57 -23.51
#